data_AF-A0A9W8V106-F1
#
_entry.id   AF-A0A9W8V106-F1
#
_cell.length_a   1.000
_cell.length_b   1.000
_cell.length_c   1.000
_cell.angle_alpha   90.00
_cell.angle_beta   90.00
_cell.angle_gamma   90.00
#
_symmetry.space_group_name_H-M   'P 1'
#
loop_
_entity.id
_entity.type
_entity.pdbx_description
1 polymer ?
#
loop_
_entity_poly.entity_id
_entity_poly.type
_entity_poly.pdbx_seq_one_letter_code
_entity_poly.pdbx_strand_id
1 'polypeptide(L)'
;MVKVFLLAFVFRDAMVNTFCHELGHVLGLRHEFAAQTEKDDPSVHWGFPNPESVMNYYNHPLEMAVHELDIALTNGLYAYEGDSLEGFPIEVVSLTSEPCWT
;
A
#
# COMPACT_ATOMS: atom_id res chain seq x y z
N MET A 1 -26.69 -2.04 -21.67
CA MET A 1 -27.08 -2.58 -20.34
C MET A 1 -25.80 -2.73 -19.53
N VAL A 2 -25.64 -1.95 -18.46
CA VAL A 2 -24.44 -2.00 -17.62
C VAL A 2 -24.68 -3.03 -16.52
N LYS A 3 -23.81 -4.04 -16.41
CA LYS A 3 -23.84 -5.02 -15.33
C LYS A 3 -22.88 -4.53 -14.26
N VAL A 4 -23.38 -4.37 -13.03
CA VAL A 4 -22.58 -3.96 -11.88
C VAL A 4 -22.78 -5.00 -10.79
N PHE A 5 -21.73 -5.32 -10.05
CA PHE A 5 -21.84 -6.20 -8.89
C PHE A 5 -22.69 -5.54 -7.81
N LEU A 6 -23.62 -6.31 -7.22
CA LEU A 6 -24.50 -5.83 -6.15
C LEU A 6 -23.70 -5.25 -4.96
N LEU A 7 -22.53 -5.83 -4.68
CA LEU A 7 -21.60 -5.38 -3.63
C LEU A 7 -21.17 -3.92 -3.79
N ALA A 8 -21.11 -3.39 -5.02
CA ALA A 8 -20.80 -1.97 -5.28
C ALA A 8 -21.85 -1.00 -4.68
N PHE A 9 -23.04 -1.49 -4.36
CA PHE A 9 -24.09 -0.69 -3.72
C PHE A 9 -24.17 -0.89 -2.20
N VAL A 10 -23.68 -2.03 -1.69
CA VAL A 10 -23.74 -2.36 -0.25
C VAL A 10 -22.63 -1.66 0.53
N PHE A 11 -21.44 -1.52 -0.06
CA PHE A 11 -20.28 -0.91 0.60
C PHE A 11 -19.89 0.42 -0.04
N ARG A 12 -20.85 1.17 -0.57
CA ARG A 12 -20.61 2.48 -1.21
C ARG A 12 -19.73 3.38 -0.34
N ASP A 13 -20.03 3.43 0.95
CA ASP A 13 -19.33 4.31 1.89
C ASP A 13 -17.89 3.83 2.18
N ALA A 14 -17.60 2.55 1.95
CA ALA A 14 -16.26 1.97 2.10
C ALA A 14 -15.42 2.10 0.81
N MET A 15 -16.05 2.36 -0.34
CA MET A 15 -15.37 2.33 -1.65
C MET A 15 -14.19 3.30 -1.72
N VAL A 16 -14.30 4.48 -1.09
CA VAL A 16 -13.20 5.45 -1.04
C VAL A 16 -12.01 4.88 -0.29
N ASN A 17 -12.24 4.23 0.86
CA ASN A 17 -11.16 3.69 1.69
C ASN A 17 -10.54 2.44 1.07
N THR A 18 -11.35 1.57 0.44
CA THR A 18 -10.83 0.46 -0.36
C THR A 18 -10.03 0.97 -1.55
N PHE A 19 -10.51 2.00 -2.26
CA PHE A 19 -9.74 2.60 -3.35
C PHE A 19 -8.40 3.16 -2.85
N CYS A 20 -8.37 3.82 -1.68
CA CYS A 20 -7.14 4.30 -1.07
C CYS A 20 -6.17 3.16 -0.71
N HIS A 21 -6.67 2.02 -0.20
CA HIS A 21 -5.86 0.83 0.06
C HIS A 21 -5.18 0.32 -1.22
N GLU A 22 -5.97 0.13 -2.29
CA GLU A 22 -5.44 -0.35 -3.56
C GLU A 22 -4.51 0.68 -4.23
N LEU A 23 -4.81 1.98 -4.07
CA LEU A 23 -3.91 3.04 -4.51
C LEU A 23 -2.59 3.00 -3.73
N GLY A 24 -2.62 2.67 -2.44
CA GLY A 24 -1.43 2.43 -1.63
C GLY A 24 -0.53 1.36 -2.25
N HIS A 25 -1.09 0.25 -2.72
CA HIS A 25 -0.33 -0.77 -3.47
C HIS A 25 0.28 -0.24 -4.77
N VAL A 26 -0.45 0.58 -5.53
CA VAL A 26 0.08 1.24 -6.74
C VAL A 26 1.25 2.18 -6.41
N LEU A 27 1.20 2.83 -5.25
CA LEU A 27 2.27 3.68 -4.73
C LEU A 27 3.48 2.88 -4.19
N GLY A 28 3.38 1.54 -4.11
CA GLY A 28 4.43 0.65 -3.63
C GLY A 28 4.31 0.29 -2.14
N LEU A 29 3.21 0.65 -1.48
CA LEU A 29 2.96 0.24 -0.10
C LEU A 29 2.52 -1.22 -0.05
N ARG A 30 2.98 -1.94 0.98
CA ARG A 30 2.56 -3.32 1.29
C ARG A 30 1.68 -3.31 2.54
N HIS A 31 1.06 -4.44 2.88
CA HIS A 31 0.33 -4.55 4.14
C HIS A 31 1.27 -4.37 5.34
N GLU A 32 0.76 -3.80 6.44
CA GLU A 32 1.53 -3.55 7.67
C GLU A 32 2.21 -4.83 8.23
N PHE A 33 1.61 -5.99 8.00
CA PHE A 33 2.10 -7.29 8.45
C PHE A 33 2.92 -8.05 7.39
N ALA A 34 3.16 -7.46 6.21
CA ALA A 34 3.81 -8.14 5.08
C ALA A 34 5.21 -8.64 5.44
N ALA A 35 6.04 -7.79 6.07
CA ALA A 35 7.40 -8.14 6.47
C ALA A 35 7.47 -9.36 7.41
N GLN A 36 6.38 -9.67 8.12
CA GLN A 36 6.30 -10.77 9.08
C GLN A 36 5.70 -12.05 8.48
N THR A 37 4.80 -11.90 7.51
CA THR A 37 3.92 -13.00 7.06
C THR A 37 4.16 -13.42 5.61
N GLU A 38 4.65 -12.52 4.75
CA GLU A 38 4.87 -12.74 3.32
C GLU A 38 6.33 -13.15 3.03
N LYS A 39 6.76 -14.27 3.61
CA LYS A 39 8.18 -14.69 3.57
C LYS A 39 8.73 -14.98 2.17
N ASP A 40 7.86 -15.31 1.22
CA ASP A 40 8.22 -15.59 -0.17
C ASP A 40 8.42 -14.30 -0.99
N ASP A 41 7.99 -13.14 -0.47
CA ASP A 41 8.14 -11.82 -1.10
C ASP A 41 8.65 -10.83 -0.05
N PRO A 42 9.98 -10.82 0.19
CA PRO A 42 10.59 -10.07 1.29
C PRO A 42 10.27 -8.57 1.22
N SER A 43 9.80 -8.03 2.34
CA SER A 43 9.55 -6.60 2.51
C SER A 43 10.15 -6.10 3.82
N VAL A 44 10.47 -4.81 3.87
CA VAL A 44 10.99 -4.13 5.06
C VAL A 44 9.92 -3.17 5.56
N HIS A 45 9.74 -3.11 6.88
CA HIS A 45 8.78 -2.18 7.47
C HIS A 45 9.33 -0.76 7.41
N TRP A 46 8.52 0.18 6.91
CA TRP A 46 8.90 1.59 6.86
C TRP A 46 8.38 2.34 8.09
N GLY A 47 9.27 2.98 8.84
CA GLY A 47 8.89 3.71 10.05
C GLY A 47 8.42 2.79 11.18
N PHE A 48 7.36 3.18 11.89
CA PHE A 48 6.83 2.45 13.05
C PHE A 48 5.48 1.79 12.72
N PRO A 49 5.13 0.66 13.36
CA PRO A 49 3.86 -0.02 13.11
C PRO A 49 2.64 0.90 13.29
N ASN A 50 1.73 0.88 12.32
CA ASN A 50 0.48 1.62 12.32
C ASN A 50 -0.71 0.63 12.27
N PRO A 51 -1.23 0.17 13.42
CA PRO A 51 -2.32 -0.80 13.46
C PRO A 51 -3.63 -0.25 12.87
N GLU A 52 -3.77 1.08 12.78
CA GLU A 52 -4.93 1.76 12.20
C GLU A 52 -4.74 2.11 10.73
N SER A 53 -3.62 1.70 10.11
CA SER A 53 -3.35 2.01 8.70
C SER A 53 -4.45 1.50 7.78
N VAL A 54 -4.78 2.30 6.76
CA VAL A 54 -5.61 1.82 5.63
C VAL A 54 -5.01 0.56 4.97
N MET A 55 -3.71 0.33 5.10
CA MET A 55 -2.99 -0.85 4.58
C MET A 55 -3.09 -2.09 5.48
N ASN A 56 -3.86 -2.06 6.56
CA ASN A 56 -4.10 -3.21 7.41
C ASN A 56 -5.36 -4.00 6.99
N TYR A 57 -5.58 -5.15 7.62
CA TYR A 57 -6.79 -5.96 7.46
C TYR A 57 -7.82 -5.64 8.55
N TYR A 58 -9.07 -5.58 8.10
CA TYR A 58 -10.23 -5.29 8.94
C TYR A 58 -11.32 -6.34 8.70
N ASN A 59 -12.11 -6.60 9.74
CA ASN A 59 -13.22 -7.54 9.65
C ASN A 59 -14.38 -6.96 8.82
N HIS A 60 -14.51 -5.64 8.78
CA HIS A 60 -15.52 -4.93 8.02
C HIS A 60 -14.91 -3.77 7.20
N PRO A 61 -15.24 -3.59 5.91
CA PRO A 61 -14.66 -2.53 5.07
C PRO A 61 -14.87 -1.10 5.60
N LEU A 62 -15.95 -0.87 6.36
CA LEU A 62 -16.22 0.44 6.97
C LEU A 62 -15.27 0.80 8.13
N GLU A 63 -14.48 -0.16 8.62
CA GLU A 63 -13.44 0.09 9.63
C GLU A 63 -12.15 0.64 9.01
N MET A 64 -11.98 0.48 7.69
CA MET A 64 -10.84 1.02 6.96
C MET A 64 -10.94 2.54 6.91
N ALA A 65 -9.85 3.24 7.18
CA ALA A 65 -9.73 4.67 6.95
C ALA A 65 -8.26 5.05 6.74
N VAL A 66 -8.03 6.12 5.96
CA VAL A 66 -6.72 6.76 5.88
C VAL A 66 -6.53 7.64 7.10
N HIS A 67 -5.43 7.44 7.82
CA HIS A 67 -5.10 8.22 9.01
C HIS A 67 -3.91 9.16 8.74
N GLU A 68 -3.71 10.14 9.64
CA GLU A 68 -2.61 11.11 9.52
C GLU A 68 -1.24 10.44 9.45
N LEU A 69 -1.08 9.31 10.15
CA LEU A 69 0.16 8.56 10.13
C LEU A 69 0.43 7.87 8.78
N ASP A 70 -0.61 7.41 8.06
CA ASP A 70 -0.46 6.88 6.70
C ASP A 70 0.13 7.96 5.77
N ILE A 71 -0.40 9.19 5.89
CA ILE A 71 0.06 10.34 5.09
C ILE A 71 1.50 10.69 5.45
N ALA A 72 1.81 10.81 6.74
CA ALA A 72 3.12 11.19 7.22
C ALA A 72 4.21 10.17 6.82
N LEU A 73 3.95 8.88 7.01
CA LEU A 73 4.89 7.82 6.66
C LEU A 73 5.06 7.68 5.14
N THR A 74 3.98 7.76 4.37
CA THR A 74 4.05 7.73 2.90
C THR A 74 4.85 8.91 2.35
N ASN A 75 4.61 10.13 2.85
CA ASN A 75 5.41 11.29 2.47
C ASN A 75 6.89 11.11 2.86
N GLY A 76 7.15 10.55 4.04
CA GLY A 76 8.50 10.22 4.49
C GLY A 76 9.21 9.24 3.55
N LEU A 77 8.51 8.21 3.08
CA LEU A 77 9.04 7.23 2.13
C LEU A 77 9.47 7.90 0.82
N TYR A 78 8.60 8.73 0.24
CA TYR A 78 8.90 9.43 -1.02
C TYR A 78 9.95 10.55 -0.88
N ALA A 79 10.14 11.07 0.32
CA ALA A 79 11.19 12.05 0.62
C ALA A 79 12.53 11.40 1.02
N TYR A 80 12.60 10.08 1.11
CA TYR A 80 13.80 9.39 1.53
C TYR A 80 14.88 9.39 0.45
N GLU A 81 16.06 9.92 0.77
CA GLU A 81 17.20 10.03 -0.15
C GLU A 81 18.32 9.01 0.16
N GLY A 82 18.10 8.08 1.09
CA GLY A 82 19.08 7.05 1.43
C GLY A 82 19.19 5.95 0.38
N ASP A 83 20.30 5.23 0.41
CA ASP A 83 20.62 4.13 -0.51
C ASP A 83 20.32 2.74 0.07
N SER A 84 19.89 2.67 1.33
CA SER A 84 19.58 1.42 2.02
C SER A 84 18.60 1.63 3.18
N LEU A 85 17.81 0.61 3.50
CA LEU A 85 16.89 0.56 4.63
C LEU A 85 17.10 -0.75 5.40
N GLU A 86 17.39 -0.66 6.69
CA GLU A 86 17.70 -1.82 7.56
C GLU A 86 18.80 -2.75 6.99
N GLY A 87 19.74 -2.19 6.23
CA GLY A 87 20.83 -2.94 5.58
C GLY A 87 20.44 -3.57 4.24
N PHE A 88 19.19 -3.42 3.79
CA PHE A 88 18.76 -3.78 2.43
C PHE A 88 19.02 -2.60 1.48
N PRO A 89 19.71 -2.80 0.36
CA PRO A 89 19.93 -1.73 -0.61
C PRO A 89 18.62 -1.34 -1.30
N ILE A 90 18.44 -0.05 -1.58
CA ILE A 90 17.31 0.48 -2.34
C ILE A 90 17.71 0.58 -3.81
N GLU A 91 17.00 -0.15 -4.67
CA GLU A 91 17.13 -0.05 -6.12
C GLU A 91 15.99 0.81 -6.69
N VAL A 92 16.34 1.98 -7.22
CA VAL A 92 15.36 2.84 -7.90
C VAL A 92 15.14 2.30 -9.31
N VAL A 93 14.00 1.67 -9.53
CA VAL A 93 13.58 1.20 -10.86
C VAL A 93 13.14 2.39 -11.70
N SER A 94 14.07 2.90 -12.51
CA SER A 94 13.78 3.89 -13.54
C SER A 94 13.13 3.22 -14.75
N LEU A 95 12.04 3.78 -15.29
CA LEU A 95 11.39 3.35 -16.54
C LEU A 95 12.28 3.52 -17.80
N THR A 96 13.59 3.78 -17.64
CA THR A 96 14.53 4.01 -18.75
C THR A 96 15.10 2.74 -19.36
N SER A 97 14.69 1.53 -18.93
CA SER A 97 14.95 0.32 -19.72
C SER A 97 13.86 0.16 -20.77
N GLU A 98 14.29 0.10 -22.03
CA GLU A 98 13.47 -0.09 -23.24
C GLU A 98 12.30 -1.06 -23.01
N PRO A 99 11.11 -0.78 -23.58
CA PRO A 99 9.97 -1.65 -23.39
C PRO A 99 10.26 -3.02 -23.98
N CYS A 100 10.31 -4.04 -23.14
CA CYS A 100 10.35 -5.45 -23.55
C CYS A 100 8.98 -5.82 -24.11
N TRP A 101 8.73 -5.44 -25.36
CA TRP A 101 7.72 -6.04 -26.21
C TRP A 101 8.42 -6.86 -27.29
N THR A 102 8.75 -8.10 -26.97
CA THR A 102 9.01 -9.15 -27.97
C THR A 102 8.16 -10.37 -27.67
#